data_AF-A0A2E7UVW2-F1
#
_entry.id   AF-A0A2E7UVW2-F1
#
_cell.length_a   1.000
_cell.length_b   1.000
_cell.length_c   1.000
_cell.angle_alpha   90.00
_cell.angle_beta   90.00
_cell.angle_gamma   90.00
#
_symmetry.space_group_name_H-M   'P 1'
#
loop_
_entity.id
_entity.type
_entity.pdbx_description
1 polymer ?
#
loop_
_entity_poly.entity_id
_entity_poly.type
_entity_poly.pdbx_seq_one_letter_code
_entity_poly.pdbx_strand_id
1 'polypeptide(L)'
;MTVDILTPIAPDLFVLQSSPEDVRTTVVRLPDGGLWVHAPPAWSPALHEVLSTVGAVAHLVAVTPEQAAQLNSWVAQVDGVRCWAAASVVDATLDAGHPMPPVSPLDARADWWSHTIECRTARGNAHEEALFLHLPSRALIVGGLLETRHPGAVPGLVQWTARVTGRPPALAGTPVSMQLRFFGQRRTLASLVRWARSTEPSRVVPMRGALLDAPSDLLLGAGWEWVGADGPIPPMMRFALGANPGGAVAFFVALATVSGLLLGLELPAPSGISRFATALVMADILGGLVAMASPETRRWWRTRGRAWIAGSLGIHVMHPLALVAAHDGSVGWALGLWMLAMVGGMLVWLWPDRRGALPLAMFLVGFGTIFFSADAAGPVWFASVYLLKLVGCFSYGTRADLEE
;
A
#
# COMPACT_ATOMS: atom_id res chain seq x y z
N MET A 1 -18.17 15.31 -30.86
CA MET A 1 -18.81 14.23 -30.12
C MET A 1 -18.02 12.98 -30.41
N THR A 2 -17.21 12.52 -29.46
CA THR A 2 -16.56 11.20 -29.54
C THR A 2 -17.68 10.17 -29.54
N VAL A 3 -17.78 9.37 -30.61
CA VAL A 3 -18.75 8.27 -30.67
C VAL A 3 -18.23 7.17 -29.76
N ASP A 4 -19.07 6.68 -28.85
CA ASP A 4 -18.70 5.54 -28.01
C ASP A 4 -18.60 4.29 -28.91
N ILE A 5 -17.39 3.79 -29.12
CA ILE A 5 -17.15 2.64 -29.98
C ILE A 5 -17.22 1.37 -29.13
N LEU A 6 -18.22 0.54 -29.40
CA LEU A 6 -18.29 -0.81 -28.83
C LEU A 6 -17.38 -1.74 -29.65
N THR A 7 -16.22 -2.04 -29.10
CA THR A 7 -15.19 -2.84 -29.77
C THR A 7 -15.25 -4.29 -29.28
N PRO A 8 -15.45 -5.29 -30.15
CA PRO A 8 -15.30 -6.69 -29.77
C PRO A 8 -13.82 -6.98 -29.49
N ILE A 9 -13.54 -7.61 -28.36
CA ILE A 9 -12.19 -8.03 -28.00
C ILE A 9 -12.07 -9.56 -28.00
N ALA A 10 -13.13 -10.28 -27.67
CA ALA A 10 -13.21 -11.74 -27.81
C ALA A 10 -14.67 -12.15 -28.14
N PRO A 11 -14.95 -13.42 -28.47
CA PRO A 11 -16.32 -13.87 -28.60
C PRO A 11 -17.13 -13.51 -27.35
N ASP A 12 -18.27 -12.86 -27.57
CA ASP A 12 -19.20 -12.41 -26.53
C ASP A 12 -18.62 -11.43 -25.49
N LEU A 13 -17.48 -10.81 -25.78
CA LEU A 13 -16.81 -9.86 -24.89
C LEU A 13 -16.39 -8.59 -25.66
N PHE A 14 -16.87 -7.46 -25.18
CA PHE A 14 -16.72 -6.16 -25.81
C PHE A 14 -16.25 -5.12 -24.80
N VAL A 15 -15.65 -4.05 -25.30
CA VAL A 15 -15.27 -2.88 -24.50
C VAL A 15 -15.83 -1.62 -25.13
N LEU A 16 -16.25 -0.71 -24.28
CA LEU A 16 -16.74 0.62 -24.68
C LEU A 16 -15.85 1.66 -24.01
N GLN A 17 -15.24 2.52 -24.81
CA GLN A 17 -14.32 3.55 -24.35
C GLN A 17 -14.19 4.66 -25.39
N SER A 18 -14.32 5.92 -24.96
CA SER A 18 -14.23 7.09 -25.84
C SER A 18 -12.79 7.58 -26.01
N SER A 19 -11.95 7.45 -24.98
CA SER A 19 -10.51 7.76 -24.97
C SER A 19 -9.71 6.80 -24.07
N PRO A 20 -8.42 6.49 -24.36
CA PRO A 20 -7.56 5.63 -23.53
C PRO A 20 -7.49 5.98 -22.03
N GLU A 21 -7.78 7.24 -21.67
CA GLU A 21 -7.72 7.75 -20.30
C GLU A 21 -9.05 7.63 -19.53
N ASP A 22 -10.14 7.37 -20.25
CA ASP A 22 -11.46 7.20 -19.67
C ASP A 22 -11.59 5.87 -18.93
N VAL A 23 -12.58 5.83 -18.03
CA VAL A 23 -13.02 4.57 -17.44
C VAL A 23 -13.65 3.72 -18.54
N ARG A 24 -13.11 2.54 -18.74
CA ARG A 24 -13.62 1.54 -19.68
C ARG A 24 -14.84 0.83 -19.10
N THR A 25 -15.89 0.75 -19.91
CA THR A 25 -17.02 -0.16 -19.67
C THR A 25 -16.74 -1.48 -20.36
N THR A 26 -16.95 -2.60 -19.67
CA THR A 26 -16.79 -3.95 -20.25
C THR A 26 -18.17 -4.58 -20.38
N VAL A 27 -18.46 -5.15 -21.55
CA VAL A 27 -19.76 -5.74 -21.87
C VAL A 27 -19.55 -7.21 -22.21
N VAL A 28 -20.32 -8.08 -21.58
CA VAL A 28 -20.37 -9.51 -21.87
C VAL A 28 -21.76 -9.85 -22.35
N ARG A 29 -21.88 -10.57 -23.47
CA ARG A 29 -23.13 -11.18 -23.89
C ARG A 29 -23.25 -12.56 -23.25
N LEU A 30 -24.27 -12.76 -22.44
CA LEU A 30 -24.56 -14.03 -21.79
C LEU A 30 -25.22 -15.01 -22.77
N PRO A 31 -25.24 -16.33 -22.44
CA PRO A 31 -25.82 -17.36 -23.32
C PRO A 31 -27.30 -17.16 -23.66
N ASP A 32 -28.06 -16.46 -22.82
CA ASP A 32 -29.46 -16.09 -23.04
C ASP A 32 -29.64 -14.86 -23.95
N GLY A 33 -28.54 -14.25 -24.40
CA GLY A 33 -28.51 -13.04 -25.21
C GLY A 33 -28.57 -11.74 -24.40
N GLY A 34 -28.73 -11.82 -23.07
CA GLY A 34 -28.70 -10.67 -22.18
C GLY A 34 -27.28 -10.11 -22.03
N LEU A 35 -27.15 -8.79 -21.85
CA LEU A 35 -25.87 -8.14 -21.63
C LEU A 35 -25.62 -7.94 -20.13
N TRP A 36 -24.42 -8.33 -19.72
CA TRP A 36 -23.79 -7.95 -18.47
C TRP A 36 -22.83 -6.80 -18.72
N VAL A 37 -23.05 -5.67 -18.07
CA VAL A 37 -22.32 -4.41 -18.31
C VAL A 37 -21.63 -3.97 -17.03
N HIS A 38 -20.30 -3.99 -17.04
CA HIS A 38 -19.45 -3.58 -15.92
C HIS A 38 -18.96 -2.15 -16.08
N ALA A 39 -19.04 -1.38 -15.00
CA ALA A 39 -18.72 0.04 -14.96
C ALA A 39 -19.53 0.85 -16.00
N PRO A 40 -20.87 0.73 -16.05
CA PRO A 40 -21.68 1.47 -17.03
C PRO A 40 -21.61 2.98 -16.76
N PRO A 41 -21.55 3.83 -17.80
CA PRO A 41 -21.79 5.26 -17.63
C PRO A 41 -23.31 5.52 -17.46
N ALA A 42 -23.69 6.78 -17.29
CA ALA A 42 -25.10 7.18 -17.33
C ALA A 42 -25.76 6.73 -18.64
N TRP A 43 -27.02 6.32 -18.55
CA TRP A 43 -27.81 5.94 -19.72
C TRP A 43 -27.92 7.11 -20.69
N SER A 44 -27.81 6.81 -21.99
CA SER A 44 -28.19 7.72 -23.05
C SER A 44 -28.82 6.91 -24.20
N PRO A 45 -29.67 7.54 -25.04
CA PRO A 45 -30.25 6.85 -26.19
C PRO A 45 -29.19 6.24 -27.11
N ALA A 46 -28.11 6.99 -27.38
CA ALA A 46 -27.02 6.54 -28.25
C ALA A 46 -26.28 5.32 -27.66
N LEU A 47 -26.00 5.34 -26.35
CA LEU A 47 -25.38 4.20 -25.67
C LEU A 47 -26.28 2.96 -25.72
N HIS A 48 -27.57 3.15 -25.45
CA HIS A 48 -28.53 2.06 -25.49
C HIS A 48 -28.68 1.47 -26.88
N GLU A 49 -28.73 2.31 -27.92
CA GLU A 49 -28.76 1.87 -29.33
C GLU A 49 -27.51 1.03 -29.67
N VAL A 50 -26.32 1.51 -29.31
CA VAL A 50 -25.06 0.79 -29.54
C VAL A 50 -25.06 -0.58 -28.85
N LEU A 51 -25.47 -0.66 -27.58
CA LEU A 51 -25.52 -1.93 -26.85
C LEU A 51 -26.58 -2.88 -27.43
N SER A 52 -27.72 -2.36 -27.85
CA SER A 52 -28.82 -3.13 -28.43
C SER A 52 -28.44 -3.85 -29.72
N THR A 53 -27.38 -3.42 -30.41
CA THR A 53 -26.81 -4.16 -31.57
C THR A 53 -26.23 -5.52 -31.20
N VAL A 54 -25.87 -5.73 -29.93
CA VAL A 54 -25.25 -6.96 -29.43
C VAL A 54 -26.23 -7.78 -28.58
N GLY A 55 -27.09 -7.13 -27.80
CA GLY A 55 -28.09 -7.79 -26.96
C GLY A 55 -28.86 -6.81 -26.06
N ALA A 56 -29.87 -7.31 -25.35
CA ALA A 56 -30.64 -6.50 -24.39
C ALA A 56 -29.88 -6.37 -23.07
N VAL A 57 -29.81 -5.15 -22.51
CA VAL A 57 -29.13 -4.93 -21.22
C VAL A 57 -29.92 -5.61 -20.09
N ALA A 58 -29.30 -6.57 -19.41
CA ALA A 58 -29.93 -7.37 -18.36
C ALA A 58 -29.29 -7.15 -16.98
N HIS A 59 -27.97 -6.92 -16.94
CA HIS A 59 -27.21 -6.74 -15.71
C HIS A 59 -26.29 -5.54 -15.76
N LEU A 60 -26.34 -4.69 -14.74
CA LEU A 60 -25.46 -3.54 -14.57
C LEU A 60 -24.63 -3.70 -13.31
N VAL A 61 -23.30 -3.61 -13.41
CA VAL A 61 -22.37 -3.72 -12.28
C VAL A 61 -21.68 -2.39 -12.05
N ALA A 62 -22.09 -1.67 -11.00
CA ALA A 62 -21.44 -0.44 -10.58
C ALA A 62 -20.21 -0.74 -9.73
N VAL A 63 -19.14 0.02 -9.96
CA VAL A 63 -17.86 -0.14 -9.25
C VAL A 63 -17.40 1.14 -8.53
N THR A 64 -18.09 2.27 -8.75
CA THR A 64 -17.90 3.49 -7.97
C THR A 64 -19.23 4.04 -7.46
N PRO A 65 -19.22 4.91 -6.43
CA PRO A 65 -20.43 5.53 -5.92
C PRO A 65 -21.19 6.34 -6.96
N GLU A 66 -20.47 7.05 -7.83
CA GLU A 66 -21.04 7.84 -8.92
C GLU A 66 -21.77 6.94 -9.93
N GLN A 67 -21.19 5.79 -10.28
CA GLN A 67 -21.82 4.84 -11.18
C GLN A 67 -23.06 4.21 -10.55
N ALA A 68 -23.02 3.89 -9.24
CA ALA A 68 -24.19 3.38 -8.53
C ALA A 68 -25.36 4.38 -8.56
N ALA A 69 -25.09 5.67 -8.36
CA ALA A 69 -26.10 6.72 -8.52
C ALA A 69 -26.61 6.83 -9.98
N GLN A 70 -25.70 6.72 -10.95
CA GLN A 70 -26.05 6.75 -12.38
C GLN A 70 -26.95 5.59 -12.82
N LEU A 71 -27.00 4.46 -12.10
CA LEU A 71 -27.90 3.36 -12.41
C LEU A 71 -29.38 3.76 -12.39
N ASN A 72 -29.77 4.84 -11.70
CA ASN A 72 -31.13 5.37 -11.77
C ASN A 72 -31.53 5.76 -13.21
N SER A 73 -30.60 6.30 -13.99
CA SER A 73 -30.87 6.66 -15.39
C SER A 73 -31.16 5.43 -16.25
N TRP A 74 -30.61 4.28 -15.90
CA TRP A 74 -30.87 3.01 -16.57
C TRP A 74 -32.21 2.41 -16.18
N VAL A 75 -32.47 2.29 -14.88
CA VAL A 75 -33.72 1.68 -14.37
C VAL A 75 -34.95 2.51 -14.78
N ALA A 76 -34.79 3.80 -15.03
CA ALA A 76 -35.86 4.65 -15.55
C ALA A 76 -36.22 4.39 -17.03
N GLN A 77 -35.35 3.72 -17.79
CA GLN A 77 -35.47 3.58 -19.26
C GLN A 77 -35.48 2.12 -19.73
N VAL A 78 -34.92 1.20 -18.95
CA VAL A 78 -34.77 -0.21 -19.31
C VAL A 78 -35.43 -1.08 -18.26
N ASP A 79 -36.58 -1.66 -18.64
CA ASP A 79 -37.35 -2.54 -17.77
C ASP A 79 -36.61 -3.86 -17.48
N GLY A 80 -36.74 -4.36 -16.26
CA GLY A 80 -36.22 -5.67 -15.86
C GLY A 80 -34.69 -5.74 -15.65
N VAL A 81 -33.96 -4.63 -15.82
CA VAL A 81 -32.54 -4.55 -15.52
C VAL A 81 -32.26 -4.83 -14.04
N ARG A 82 -31.27 -5.69 -13.78
CA ARG A 82 -30.79 -5.99 -12.44
C ARG A 82 -29.46 -5.30 -12.17
N CYS A 83 -29.44 -4.52 -11.10
CA CYS A 83 -28.27 -3.76 -10.67
C CYS A 83 -27.47 -4.52 -9.60
N TRP A 84 -26.15 -4.44 -9.70
CA TRP A 84 -25.20 -5.09 -8.82
C TRP A 84 -24.13 -4.12 -8.38
N ALA A 85 -23.70 -4.22 -7.13
CA ALA A 85 -22.57 -3.45 -6.60
C ALA A 85 -21.94 -4.18 -5.41
N ALA A 86 -20.67 -3.88 -5.14
CA ALA A 86 -20.02 -4.26 -3.90
C ALA A 86 -20.65 -3.51 -2.72
N ALA A 87 -20.70 -4.11 -1.53
CA ALA A 87 -21.34 -3.49 -0.36
C ALA A 87 -20.76 -2.11 -0.03
N SER A 88 -19.43 -1.96 -0.13
CA SER A 88 -18.79 -0.67 0.11
C SER A 88 -19.16 0.43 -0.88
N VAL A 89 -19.57 0.07 -2.10
CA VAL A 89 -20.02 1.04 -3.10
C VAL A 89 -21.40 1.56 -2.68
N VAL A 90 -22.28 0.66 -2.25
CA VAL A 90 -23.61 1.02 -1.71
C VAL A 90 -23.47 1.94 -0.52
N ASP A 91 -22.67 1.54 0.49
CA ASP A 91 -22.45 2.34 1.70
C ASP A 91 -21.92 3.73 1.35
N ALA A 92 -20.88 3.82 0.51
CA ALA A 92 -20.30 5.09 0.10
C ALA A 92 -21.25 5.99 -0.71
N THR A 93 -22.14 5.40 -1.53
CA THR A 93 -23.16 6.18 -2.26
C THR A 93 -24.20 6.77 -1.30
N LEU A 94 -24.64 5.98 -0.32
CA LEU A 94 -25.62 6.42 0.69
C LEU A 94 -25.02 7.47 1.63
N ASP A 95 -23.78 7.29 2.08
CA ASP A 95 -23.05 8.27 2.90
C ASP A 95 -22.86 9.61 2.17
N ALA A 96 -22.68 9.57 0.85
CA ALA A 96 -22.62 10.76 0.01
C ALA A 96 -24.00 11.43 -0.25
N GLY A 97 -25.09 10.82 0.23
CA GLY A 97 -26.45 11.34 0.05
C GLY A 97 -26.96 11.24 -1.39
N HIS A 98 -26.39 10.36 -2.21
CA HIS A 98 -26.80 10.20 -3.59
C HIS A 98 -27.92 9.16 -3.71
N PRO A 99 -29.04 9.48 -4.40
CA PRO A 99 -30.07 8.50 -4.68
C PRO A 99 -29.51 7.43 -5.64
N MET A 100 -29.87 6.17 -5.40
CA MET A 100 -29.51 5.01 -6.23
C MET A 100 -30.68 4.03 -6.27
N PRO A 101 -30.82 3.22 -7.35
CA PRO A 101 -31.86 2.19 -7.38
C PRO A 101 -31.50 1.05 -6.42
N PRO A 102 -32.43 0.12 -6.13
CA PRO A 102 -32.11 -1.11 -5.44
C PRO A 102 -31.00 -1.87 -6.19
N VAL A 103 -29.96 -2.29 -5.45
CA VAL A 103 -28.86 -3.09 -6.00
C VAL A 103 -28.68 -4.36 -5.19
N SER A 104 -28.32 -5.45 -5.86
CA SER A 104 -27.99 -6.72 -5.23
C SER A 104 -26.48 -6.81 -4.95
N PRO A 105 -26.06 -7.41 -3.83
CA PRO A 105 -24.64 -7.62 -3.58
C PRO A 105 -24.07 -8.68 -4.52
N LEU A 106 -22.77 -8.58 -4.83
CA LEU A 106 -22.09 -9.44 -5.81
C LEU A 106 -22.02 -10.93 -5.41
N ASP A 107 -22.11 -11.23 -4.11
CA ASP A 107 -22.12 -12.58 -3.57
C ASP A 107 -23.49 -13.26 -3.66
N ALA A 108 -24.59 -12.50 -3.69
CA ALA A 108 -25.96 -12.99 -3.88
C ALA A 108 -26.31 -13.31 -5.34
N ARG A 109 -25.30 -13.36 -6.23
CA ARG A 109 -25.52 -13.49 -7.67
C ARG A 109 -26.11 -14.81 -8.13
N ALA A 110 -26.34 -15.78 -7.24
CA ALA A 110 -27.00 -17.10 -7.41
C ALA A 110 -26.65 -17.97 -8.63
N ASP A 111 -25.87 -17.46 -9.61
CA ASP A 111 -25.69 -17.87 -11.02
C ASP A 111 -26.45 -17.07 -12.12
N TRP A 112 -27.04 -15.90 -11.81
CA TRP A 112 -27.68 -14.97 -12.77
C TRP A 112 -26.82 -14.66 -14.01
N TRP A 113 -25.51 -14.88 -13.96
CA TRP A 113 -24.57 -14.69 -15.07
C TRP A 113 -24.27 -15.99 -15.83
N SER A 114 -25.16 -17.00 -15.74
CA SER A 114 -25.14 -18.27 -16.48
C SER A 114 -23.80 -19.02 -16.38
N HIS A 115 -23.14 -18.96 -15.22
CA HIS A 115 -21.77 -19.47 -15.02
C HIS A 115 -20.75 -19.00 -16.07
N THR A 116 -21.03 -17.91 -16.79
CA THR A 116 -20.15 -17.34 -17.83
C THR A 116 -19.08 -16.45 -17.20
N ILE A 117 -19.39 -15.88 -16.04
CA ILE A 117 -18.51 -14.97 -15.31
C ILE A 117 -18.31 -15.49 -13.89
N GLU A 118 -17.06 -15.78 -13.54
CA GLU A 118 -16.67 -16.02 -12.16
C GLU A 118 -16.31 -14.69 -11.48
N CYS A 119 -16.77 -14.48 -10.25
CA CYS A 119 -16.42 -13.29 -9.46
C CYS A 119 -15.85 -13.68 -8.10
N ARG A 120 -14.81 -12.94 -7.70
CA ARG A 120 -14.24 -12.95 -6.36
C ARG A 120 -14.05 -11.53 -5.87
N THR A 121 -14.25 -11.33 -4.57
CA THR A 121 -14.10 -10.04 -3.92
C THR A 121 -13.03 -10.07 -2.85
N ALA A 122 -12.44 -8.91 -2.56
CA ALA A 122 -11.60 -8.68 -1.40
C ALA A 122 -12.10 -7.46 -0.65
N ARG A 123 -12.26 -7.61 0.66
CA ARG A 123 -12.64 -6.53 1.56
C ARG A 123 -11.40 -5.84 2.11
N GLY A 124 -11.37 -4.53 1.94
CA GLY A 124 -10.42 -3.56 2.49
C GLY A 124 -11.08 -2.69 3.58
N ASN A 125 -10.45 -1.56 3.90
CA ASN A 125 -10.96 -0.55 4.83
C ASN A 125 -11.99 0.34 4.11
N ALA A 126 -13.27 0.23 4.48
CA ALA A 126 -14.38 0.94 3.84
C ALA A 126 -14.40 0.79 2.31
N HIS A 127 -13.91 -0.35 1.81
CA HIS A 127 -13.79 -0.62 0.39
C HIS A 127 -13.83 -2.12 0.13
N GLU A 128 -14.46 -2.52 -0.95
CA GLU A 128 -14.53 -3.88 -1.43
C GLU A 128 -14.26 -3.86 -2.93
N GLU A 129 -13.22 -4.58 -3.32
CA GLU A 129 -12.85 -4.73 -4.72
C GLU A 129 -13.39 -6.06 -5.24
N ALA A 130 -13.88 -6.06 -6.48
CA ALA A 130 -14.29 -7.26 -7.19
C ALA A 130 -13.47 -7.45 -8.47
N LEU A 131 -13.07 -8.70 -8.73
CA LEU A 131 -12.50 -9.13 -10.00
C LEU A 131 -13.43 -10.13 -10.66
N PHE A 132 -13.48 -10.09 -11.99
CA PHE A 132 -14.36 -10.94 -12.79
C PHE A 132 -13.54 -11.70 -13.83
N LEU A 133 -13.75 -13.01 -13.96
CA LEU A 133 -13.17 -13.82 -15.02
C LEU A 133 -14.28 -14.20 -16.00
N HIS A 134 -14.18 -13.72 -17.24
CA HIS A 134 -15.00 -14.22 -18.34
C HIS A 134 -14.46 -15.58 -18.75
N LEU A 135 -15.18 -16.65 -18.41
CA LEU A 135 -14.70 -18.03 -18.54
C LEU A 135 -14.46 -18.47 -19.99
N PRO A 136 -15.33 -18.14 -20.97
CA PRO A 136 -15.12 -18.56 -22.37
C PRO A 136 -13.82 -18.01 -22.98
N SER A 137 -13.49 -16.75 -22.72
CA SER A 137 -12.28 -16.13 -23.26
C SER A 137 -11.10 -16.18 -22.30
N ARG A 138 -11.29 -16.52 -21.02
CA ARG A 138 -10.32 -16.36 -19.92
C ARG A 138 -9.84 -14.90 -19.74
N ALA A 139 -10.68 -13.93 -20.06
CA ALA A 139 -10.36 -12.52 -19.83
C ALA A 139 -10.63 -12.17 -18.36
N LEU A 140 -9.60 -11.66 -17.67
CA LEU A 140 -9.72 -11.12 -16.32
C LEU A 140 -10.06 -9.63 -16.39
N ILE A 141 -11.26 -9.28 -15.96
CA ILE A 141 -11.76 -7.91 -15.84
C ILE A 141 -11.40 -7.40 -14.45
N VAL A 142 -10.66 -6.29 -14.41
CA VAL A 142 -10.07 -5.74 -13.18
C VAL A 142 -10.53 -4.31 -12.96
N GLY A 143 -10.98 -4.02 -11.73
CA GLY A 143 -11.36 -2.70 -11.28
C GLY A 143 -10.16 -1.80 -10.96
N GLY A 144 -10.25 -1.07 -9.84
CA GLY A 144 -9.21 -0.14 -9.39
C GLY A 144 -7.94 -0.82 -8.88
N LEU A 145 -7.94 -2.14 -8.71
CA LEU A 145 -6.78 -2.88 -8.19
C LEU A 145 -5.61 -2.97 -9.18
N LEU A 146 -5.84 -2.75 -10.47
CA LEU A 146 -4.79 -2.77 -11.48
C LEU A 146 -5.09 -1.73 -12.55
N GLU A 147 -4.25 -0.69 -12.61
CA GLU A 147 -4.21 0.22 -13.74
C GLU A 147 -3.03 -0.14 -14.62
N THR A 148 -3.22 -0.02 -15.93
CA THR A 148 -2.17 -0.27 -16.92
C THR A 148 -1.82 1.01 -17.65
N ARG A 149 -0.71 1.00 -18.39
CA ARG A 149 -0.26 2.13 -19.20
C ARG A 149 0.05 1.66 -20.61
N HIS A 150 -0.21 2.50 -21.60
CA HIS A 150 0.32 2.27 -22.93
C HIS A 150 1.86 2.36 -22.89
N PRO A 151 2.59 1.44 -23.53
CA PRO A 151 4.05 1.45 -23.53
C PRO A 151 4.68 2.78 -23.96
N GLY A 152 4.04 3.52 -24.86
CA GLY A 152 4.49 4.85 -25.32
C GLY A 152 4.13 6.02 -24.40
N ALA A 153 3.31 5.81 -23.35
CA ALA A 153 2.79 6.84 -22.47
C ALA A 153 3.40 6.80 -21.05
N VAL A 154 4.54 6.13 -20.89
CA VAL A 154 5.22 6.02 -19.58
C VAL A 154 5.78 7.40 -19.18
N PRO A 155 5.39 7.98 -18.03
CA PRO A 155 5.89 9.29 -17.60
C PRO A 155 7.42 9.29 -17.39
N GLY A 156 8.08 10.42 -17.67
CA GLY A 156 9.54 10.54 -17.61
C GLY A 156 10.16 10.16 -16.26
N LEU A 157 9.49 10.45 -15.15
CA LEU A 157 9.94 10.02 -13.82
C LEU A 157 9.92 8.49 -13.65
N VAL A 158 8.89 7.82 -14.19
CA VAL A 158 8.79 6.34 -14.18
C VAL A 158 9.87 5.74 -15.07
N GLN A 159 10.13 6.34 -16.23
CA GLN A 159 11.25 5.92 -17.09
C GLN A 159 12.61 6.11 -16.40
N TRP A 160 12.79 7.21 -15.66
CA TRP A 160 14.02 7.47 -14.93
C TRP A 160 14.24 6.47 -13.78
N THR A 161 13.22 6.21 -12.97
CA THR A 161 13.29 5.19 -11.90
C THR A 161 13.56 3.78 -12.45
N ALA A 162 12.96 3.42 -13.60
CA ALA A 162 13.25 2.19 -14.33
C ALA A 162 14.74 2.09 -14.72
N ARG A 163 15.31 3.17 -15.29
CA ARG A 163 16.74 3.23 -15.64
C ARG A 163 17.66 3.08 -14.43
N VAL A 164 17.35 3.73 -13.31
CA VAL A 164 18.16 3.68 -12.08
C VAL A 164 18.07 2.31 -11.40
N THR A 165 16.93 1.65 -11.47
CA THR A 165 16.70 0.35 -10.81
C THR A 165 17.04 -0.85 -11.70
N GLY A 166 17.28 -0.64 -12.99
CA GLY A 166 17.49 -1.71 -13.97
C GLY A 166 16.24 -2.55 -14.27
N ARG A 167 15.05 -2.11 -13.83
CA ARG A 167 13.76 -2.78 -14.10
C ARG A 167 13.06 -2.06 -15.26
N PRO A 168 12.33 -2.75 -16.15
CA PRO A 168 11.52 -2.08 -17.17
C PRO A 168 10.45 -1.20 -16.50
N PRO A 169 9.99 -0.10 -17.15
CA PRO A 169 8.95 0.74 -16.58
C PRO A 169 7.69 -0.07 -16.28
N ALA A 170 7.12 0.11 -15.10
CA ALA A 170 5.93 -0.63 -14.69
C ALA A 170 4.73 -0.23 -15.56
N LEU A 171 4.40 -1.09 -16.52
CA LEU A 171 3.24 -0.96 -17.41
C LEU A 171 1.93 -1.35 -16.72
N ALA A 172 2.00 -1.94 -15.53
CA ALA A 172 0.86 -2.29 -14.69
C ALA A 172 1.21 -1.96 -13.23
N GLY A 173 0.22 -1.47 -12.47
CA GLY A 173 0.41 -1.12 -11.06
C GLY A 173 -0.91 -0.82 -10.36
N THR A 174 -0.97 -1.13 -9.07
CA THR A 174 -2.07 -0.66 -8.22
C THR A 174 -1.82 0.79 -7.77
N PRO A 175 -2.77 1.72 -7.98
CA PRO A 175 -2.67 3.10 -7.49
C PRO A 175 -2.47 3.18 -5.98
N VAL A 176 -1.69 4.14 -5.49
CA VAL A 176 -1.41 4.32 -4.05
C VAL A 176 -2.69 4.49 -3.23
N SER A 177 -3.68 5.22 -3.76
CA SER A 177 -5.00 5.36 -3.12
C SER A 177 -5.68 4.01 -2.87
N MET A 178 -5.58 3.08 -3.82
CA MET A 178 -6.08 1.72 -3.69
C MET A 178 -5.23 0.89 -2.72
N GLN A 179 -3.90 1.08 -2.70
CA GLN A 179 -3.04 0.43 -1.71
C GLN A 179 -3.41 0.84 -0.28
N LEU A 180 -3.73 2.12 -0.05
CA LEU A 180 -4.18 2.63 1.25
C LEU A 180 -5.53 2.05 1.69
N ARG A 181 -6.48 1.88 0.75
CA ARG A 181 -7.77 1.22 1.02
C ARG A 181 -7.61 -0.22 1.49
N PHE A 182 -6.53 -0.90 1.14
CA PHE A 182 -6.25 -2.27 1.58
C PHE A 182 -5.11 -2.37 2.61
N PHE A 183 -4.68 -1.23 3.16
CA PHE A 183 -3.65 -1.21 4.20
C PHE A 183 -4.10 -2.03 5.41
N GLY A 184 -3.28 -3.00 5.84
CA GLY A 184 -3.63 -3.92 6.93
C GLY A 184 -4.60 -5.06 6.54
N GLN A 185 -5.18 -5.07 5.34
CA GLN A 185 -6.18 -6.05 4.90
C GLN A 185 -5.59 -7.09 3.92
N ARG A 186 -4.32 -7.47 4.13
CA ARG A 186 -3.58 -8.31 3.17
C ARG A 186 -4.23 -9.69 2.95
N ARG A 187 -4.84 -10.31 3.97
CA ARG A 187 -5.28 -11.71 3.86
C ARG A 187 -6.32 -11.90 2.75
N THR A 188 -7.34 -11.04 2.72
CA THR A 188 -8.41 -11.04 1.71
C THR A 188 -7.87 -10.68 0.33
N LEU A 189 -6.99 -9.67 0.27
CA LEU A 189 -6.39 -9.23 -0.97
C LEU A 189 -5.44 -10.27 -1.58
N ALA A 190 -4.62 -10.93 -0.75
CA ALA A 190 -3.69 -11.96 -1.19
C ALA A 190 -4.41 -13.21 -1.69
N SER A 191 -5.59 -13.56 -1.15
CA SER A 191 -6.41 -14.63 -1.72
C SER A 191 -6.99 -14.25 -3.09
N LEU A 192 -7.45 -13.02 -3.25
CA LEU A 192 -7.98 -12.52 -4.51
C LEU A 192 -6.90 -12.49 -5.60
N VAL A 193 -5.71 -11.97 -5.28
CA VAL A 193 -4.56 -11.93 -6.20
C VAL A 193 -4.09 -13.34 -6.57
N ARG A 194 -4.02 -14.27 -5.60
CA ARG A 194 -3.65 -15.67 -5.90
C ARG A 194 -4.67 -16.35 -6.81
N TRP A 195 -5.96 -16.15 -6.55
CA TRP A 195 -7.01 -16.63 -7.45
C TRP A 195 -6.81 -16.03 -8.85
N ALA A 196 -6.71 -14.71 -8.98
CA ALA A 196 -6.57 -14.03 -10.26
C ALA A 196 -5.32 -14.43 -11.06
N ARG A 197 -4.25 -14.87 -10.40
CA ARG A 197 -3.07 -15.42 -11.08
C ARG A 197 -3.26 -16.90 -11.45
N SER A 198 -3.88 -17.68 -10.57
CA SER A 198 -4.17 -19.10 -10.85
C SER A 198 -5.16 -19.31 -11.99
N THR A 199 -5.92 -18.27 -12.37
CA THR A 199 -6.79 -18.31 -13.55
C THR A 199 -6.02 -18.17 -14.86
N GLU A 200 -4.70 -17.98 -14.85
CA GLU A 200 -3.83 -17.83 -16.04
C GLU A 200 -4.55 -17.12 -17.20
N PRO A 201 -4.89 -15.83 -17.01
CA PRO A 201 -5.79 -15.15 -17.92
C PRO A 201 -5.13 -14.96 -19.28
N SER A 202 -5.88 -15.25 -20.34
CA SER A 202 -5.44 -14.99 -21.71
C SER A 202 -5.37 -13.50 -22.02
N ARG A 203 -6.11 -12.69 -21.24
CA ARG A 203 -6.20 -11.24 -21.37
C ARG A 203 -6.55 -10.60 -20.03
N VAL A 204 -6.04 -9.40 -19.79
CA VAL A 204 -6.49 -8.53 -18.70
C VAL A 204 -7.17 -7.30 -19.26
N VAL A 205 -8.37 -7.01 -18.76
CA VAL A 205 -9.23 -5.89 -19.12
C VAL A 205 -9.33 -4.95 -17.91
N PRO A 206 -8.40 -3.99 -17.77
CA PRO A 206 -8.46 -3.03 -16.67
C PRO A 206 -9.51 -1.95 -16.95
N MET A 207 -10.04 -1.34 -15.89
CA MET A 207 -10.90 -0.14 -16.01
C MET A 207 -10.17 1.05 -16.62
N ARG A 208 -8.85 1.19 -16.41
CA ARG A 208 -8.05 2.30 -16.93
C ARG A 208 -6.76 1.79 -17.57
N GLY A 209 -6.40 2.40 -18.70
CA GLY A 209 -5.17 2.07 -19.43
C GLY A 209 -5.35 1.00 -20.51
N ALA A 210 -4.23 0.48 -21.02
CA ALA A 210 -4.18 -0.48 -22.12
C ALA A 210 -4.71 -1.88 -21.73
N LEU A 211 -5.38 -2.55 -22.68
CA LEU A 211 -5.62 -3.99 -22.58
C LEU A 211 -4.27 -4.73 -22.58
N LEU A 212 -4.18 -5.84 -21.84
CA LEU A 212 -2.99 -6.68 -21.85
C LEU A 212 -3.35 -8.04 -22.42
N ASP A 213 -2.79 -8.37 -23.59
CA ASP A 213 -2.91 -9.68 -24.21
C ASP A 213 -1.81 -10.62 -23.72
N ALA A 214 -2.19 -11.86 -23.40
CA ALA A 214 -1.32 -12.91 -22.86
C ALA A 214 -0.31 -12.37 -21.82
N PRO A 215 -0.79 -11.69 -20.77
CA PRO A 215 0.10 -11.03 -19.83
C PRO A 215 1.00 -12.06 -19.15
N SER A 216 2.31 -11.83 -19.23
CA SER A 216 3.24 -12.67 -18.47
C SER A 216 2.97 -12.56 -16.97
N ASP A 217 3.23 -13.65 -16.25
CA ASP A 217 3.20 -13.65 -14.78
C ASP A 217 4.08 -12.56 -14.15
N LEU A 218 5.15 -12.18 -14.84
CA LEU A 218 6.03 -11.08 -14.43
C LEU A 218 5.32 -9.72 -14.46
N LEU A 219 4.50 -9.47 -15.48
CA LEU A 219 3.77 -8.20 -15.64
C LEU A 219 2.63 -8.09 -14.60
N LEU A 220 1.86 -9.15 -14.42
CA LEU A 220 0.83 -9.23 -13.37
C LEU A 220 1.44 -9.20 -11.97
N GLY A 221 2.53 -9.92 -11.78
CA GLY A 221 3.30 -9.96 -10.54
C GLY A 221 3.83 -8.59 -10.14
N ALA A 222 4.35 -7.81 -11.09
CA ALA A 222 4.78 -6.43 -10.85
C ALA A 222 3.60 -5.53 -10.42
N GLY A 223 2.44 -5.69 -11.04
CA GLY A 223 1.23 -4.93 -10.72
C GLY A 223 0.76 -5.11 -9.27
N TRP A 224 0.91 -6.32 -8.74
CA TRP A 224 0.49 -6.70 -7.39
C TRP A 224 1.64 -6.99 -6.42
N GLU A 225 2.87 -6.60 -6.74
CA GLU A 225 4.08 -6.89 -5.94
C GLU A 225 3.92 -6.39 -4.49
N TRP A 226 3.27 -5.23 -4.33
CA TRP A 226 2.99 -4.58 -3.05
C TRP A 226 2.03 -5.38 -2.15
N VAL A 227 1.27 -6.34 -2.69
CA VAL A 227 0.42 -7.26 -1.90
C VAL A 227 1.29 -8.30 -1.19
N GLY A 228 2.44 -8.65 -1.78
CA GLY A 228 3.31 -9.73 -1.34
C GLY A 228 2.54 -11.04 -1.19
N ALA A 229 1.74 -11.42 -2.19
CA ALA A 229 0.87 -12.59 -2.11
C ALA A 229 1.65 -13.89 -1.90
N ASP A 230 2.77 -14.06 -2.61
CA ASP A 230 3.64 -15.26 -2.55
C ASP A 230 5.02 -14.97 -1.96
N GLY A 231 5.26 -13.74 -1.51
CA GLY A 231 6.54 -13.26 -0.99
C GLY A 231 6.43 -12.69 0.42
N PRO A 232 7.55 -12.22 1.00
CA PRO A 232 7.52 -11.58 2.30
C PRO A 232 6.71 -10.28 2.21
N ILE A 233 5.75 -10.10 3.14
CA ILE A 233 4.88 -8.93 3.25
C ILE A 233 5.68 -7.64 2.97
N PRO A 234 5.26 -6.71 2.10
CA PRO A 234 6.09 -5.53 1.83
C PRO A 234 6.32 -4.68 3.08
N PRO A 235 7.50 -4.04 3.24
CA PRO A 235 7.88 -3.35 4.48
C PRO A 235 6.77 -2.44 5.02
N MET A 236 6.15 -1.63 4.15
CA MET A 236 5.03 -0.74 4.48
C MET A 236 3.81 -1.46 5.08
N MET A 237 3.46 -2.66 4.60
CA MET A 237 2.33 -3.44 5.10
C MET A 237 2.66 -4.29 6.33
N ARG A 238 3.94 -4.59 6.58
CA ARG A 238 4.38 -5.25 7.83
C ARG A 238 4.08 -4.39 9.06
N PHE A 239 4.04 -3.07 8.91
CA PHE A 239 3.71 -2.12 9.98
C PHE A 239 2.24 -2.20 10.42
N ALA A 240 1.30 -2.49 9.51
CA ALA A 240 -0.14 -2.47 9.79
C ALA A 240 -0.72 -3.76 10.37
N LEU A 241 -0.12 -4.90 10.02
CA LEU A 241 -0.68 -6.24 10.31
C LEU A 241 -0.38 -6.75 11.72
N GLY A 242 0.20 -5.94 12.62
CA GLY A 242 0.62 -6.41 13.95
C GLY A 242 1.71 -7.49 13.93
N ALA A 243 2.21 -7.90 12.75
CA ALA A 243 3.37 -8.79 12.58
C ALA A 243 4.70 -8.14 12.99
N ASN A 244 4.63 -6.88 13.44
CA ASN A 244 5.67 -6.19 14.18
C ASN A 244 4.98 -5.31 15.25
N PRO A 245 4.64 -5.85 16.43
CA PRO A 245 4.06 -5.06 17.53
C PRO A 245 4.94 -3.87 17.90
N GLY A 246 6.23 -4.01 17.64
CA GLY A 246 7.23 -2.99 17.81
C GLY A 246 7.08 -1.76 16.89
N GLY A 247 6.90 -2.01 15.60
CA GLY A 247 6.76 -0.99 14.55
C GLY A 247 5.40 -0.28 14.55
N ALA A 248 4.35 -0.98 14.99
CA ALA A 248 3.02 -0.38 15.15
C ALA A 248 3.00 0.63 16.31
N VAL A 249 3.51 0.24 17.48
CA VAL A 249 3.58 1.15 18.63
C VAL A 249 4.59 2.27 18.37
N ALA A 250 5.71 2.00 17.69
CA ALA A 250 6.63 3.03 17.20
C ALA A 250 5.93 4.12 16.38
N PHE A 251 5.10 3.71 15.42
CA PHE A 251 4.34 4.59 14.56
C PHE A 251 3.29 5.37 15.34
N PHE A 252 2.52 4.73 16.23
CA PHE A 252 1.52 5.43 17.04
C PHE A 252 2.15 6.40 18.04
N VAL A 253 3.32 6.09 18.59
CA VAL A 253 4.09 7.02 19.43
C VAL A 253 4.62 8.18 18.58
N ALA A 254 5.15 7.92 17.39
CA ALA A 254 5.58 8.96 16.46
C ALA A 254 4.43 9.90 16.08
N LEU A 255 3.28 9.32 15.71
CA LEU A 255 2.07 10.02 15.36
C LEU A 255 1.54 10.83 16.55
N ALA A 256 1.44 10.25 17.76
CA ALA A 256 1.03 10.96 18.96
C ALA A 256 1.97 12.12 19.31
N THR A 257 3.28 11.95 19.10
CA THR A 257 4.27 13.02 19.35
C THR A 257 4.11 14.16 18.34
N VAL A 258 3.95 13.85 17.05
CA VAL A 258 3.72 14.86 15.99
C VAL A 258 2.35 15.53 16.15
N SER A 259 1.30 14.78 16.47
CA SER A 259 -0.04 15.30 16.75
C SER A 259 -0.04 16.19 17.99
N GLY A 260 0.66 15.81 19.07
CA GLY A 260 0.82 16.64 20.25
C GLY A 260 1.45 18.00 19.94
N LEU A 261 2.42 18.04 19.03
CA LEU A 261 3.01 19.28 18.52
C LEU A 261 2.04 20.13 17.71
N LEU A 262 1.30 19.51 16.79
CA LEU A 262 0.29 20.21 15.98
C LEU A 262 -0.86 20.75 16.85
N LEU A 263 -1.13 20.09 17.99
CA LEU A 263 -2.12 20.49 18.98
C LEU A 263 -1.58 21.47 20.03
N GLY A 264 -0.32 21.90 19.93
CA GLY A 264 0.26 22.92 20.80
C GLY A 264 0.65 22.45 22.19
N LEU A 265 0.85 21.14 22.41
CA LEU A 265 1.45 20.64 23.66
C LEU A 265 2.90 21.15 23.75
N GLU A 266 3.21 21.89 24.82
CA GLU A 266 4.49 22.60 24.94
C GLU A 266 5.66 21.62 25.16
N LEU A 267 6.51 21.49 24.15
CA LEU A 267 7.89 21.01 24.31
C LEU A 267 8.78 22.22 24.59
N PRO A 268 9.62 22.20 25.65
CA PRO A 268 10.56 23.28 25.95
C PRO A 268 11.67 23.28 24.91
N ALA A 269 11.46 23.99 23.81
CA ALA A 269 12.40 24.11 22.70
C ALA A 269 12.33 25.51 22.07
N PRO A 270 13.47 26.07 21.60
CA PRO A 270 13.62 27.48 21.24
C PRO A 270 12.80 27.92 20.01
N SER A 271 12.35 27.00 19.16
CA SER A 271 11.59 27.32 17.94
C SER A 271 10.65 26.18 17.51
N GLY A 272 9.71 26.47 16.60
CA GLY A 272 8.84 25.44 16.00
C GLY A 272 9.59 24.36 15.22
N ILE A 273 10.71 24.74 14.58
CA ILE A 273 11.60 23.81 13.87
C ILE A 273 12.31 22.90 14.88
N SER A 274 12.81 23.47 15.98
CA SER A 274 13.46 22.72 17.05
C SER A 274 12.52 21.74 17.74
N ARG A 275 11.27 22.17 17.96
CA ARG A 275 10.17 21.33 18.42
C ARG A 275 9.91 20.14 17.50
N PHE A 276 9.78 20.38 16.19
CA PHE A 276 9.57 19.32 15.19
C PHE A 276 10.75 18.33 15.12
N ALA A 277 11.98 18.83 15.08
CA ALA A 277 13.18 17.99 15.08
C ALA A 277 13.27 17.12 16.34
N THR A 278 12.98 17.70 17.51
CA THR A 278 12.97 16.98 18.81
C THR A 278 11.93 15.86 18.82
N ALA A 279 10.72 16.13 18.34
CA ALA A 279 9.67 15.11 18.24
C ALA A 279 10.02 13.99 17.26
N LEU A 280 10.61 14.31 16.11
CA LEU A 280 11.04 13.31 15.14
C LEU A 280 12.10 12.37 15.73
N VAL A 281 13.05 12.92 16.51
CA VAL A 281 14.05 12.09 17.19
C VAL A 281 13.44 11.29 18.34
N MET A 282 12.51 11.85 19.13
CA MET A 282 11.79 11.11 20.18
C MET A 282 10.96 9.96 19.63
N ALA A 283 10.26 10.21 18.52
CA ALA A 283 9.52 9.21 17.77
C ALA A 283 10.41 8.04 17.33
N ASP A 284 11.61 8.33 16.81
CA ASP A 284 12.58 7.32 16.40
C ASP A 284 13.23 6.60 17.61
N ILE A 285 13.43 7.27 18.75
CA ILE A 285 13.90 6.64 19.98
C ILE A 285 12.88 5.63 20.51
N LEU A 286 11.64 6.08 20.74
CA LEU A 286 10.58 5.26 21.27
C LEU A 286 10.22 4.15 20.26
N GLY A 287 10.25 4.49 18.98
CA GLY A 287 10.02 3.54 17.92
C GLY A 287 11.09 2.45 17.83
N GLY A 288 12.36 2.81 18.01
CA GLY A 288 13.45 1.86 18.15
C GLY A 288 13.28 0.95 19.37
N LEU A 289 12.97 1.49 20.55
CA LEU A 289 12.78 0.71 21.78
C LEU A 289 11.65 -0.31 21.64
N VAL A 290 10.52 0.11 21.08
CA VAL A 290 9.36 -0.79 20.93
C VAL A 290 9.59 -1.79 19.78
N ALA A 291 10.21 -1.36 18.67
CA ALA A 291 10.72 -2.26 17.64
C ALA A 291 11.68 -3.33 18.18
N MET A 292 12.29 -3.13 19.35
CA MET A 292 13.24 -4.07 19.93
C MET A 292 12.66 -4.93 21.07
N ALA A 293 11.43 -4.64 21.51
CA ALA A 293 10.80 -5.31 22.64
C ALA A 293 10.44 -6.79 22.36
N SER A 294 10.16 -7.18 21.11
CA SER A 294 9.68 -8.53 20.77
C SER A 294 10.72 -9.42 20.05
N PRO A 295 10.74 -10.76 20.31
CA PRO A 295 11.60 -11.71 19.61
C PRO A 295 11.42 -11.73 18.08
N GLU A 296 10.18 -11.60 17.62
CA GLU A 296 9.80 -11.62 16.22
C GLU A 296 10.38 -10.42 15.47
N THR A 297 10.32 -9.25 16.11
CA THR A 297 10.89 -8.03 15.53
C THR A 297 12.40 -8.11 15.41
N ARG A 298 13.07 -8.66 16.43
CA ARG A 298 14.53 -8.86 16.43
C ARG A 298 14.97 -9.79 15.30
N ARG A 299 14.21 -10.87 15.04
CA ARG A 299 14.47 -11.79 13.92
C ARG A 299 14.34 -11.10 12.57
N TRP A 300 13.34 -10.22 12.41
CA TRP A 300 13.12 -9.47 11.17
C TRP A 300 14.28 -8.54 10.80
N TRP A 301 14.79 -7.77 11.77
CA TRP A 301 15.90 -6.84 11.53
C TRP A 301 17.19 -7.55 11.09
N ARG A 302 17.44 -8.76 11.61
CA ARG A 302 18.61 -9.60 11.26
C ARG A 302 18.61 -10.12 9.81
N THR A 303 17.46 -10.09 9.14
CA THR A 303 17.31 -10.58 7.75
C THR A 303 17.41 -9.46 6.69
N ARG A 304 17.71 -8.22 7.09
CA ARG A 304 17.78 -7.07 6.18
C ARG A 304 19.13 -7.01 5.47
N GLY A 305 19.13 -6.66 4.17
CA GLY A 305 20.34 -6.52 3.35
C GLY A 305 21.14 -5.24 3.64
N ARG A 306 22.35 -5.16 3.08
CA ARG A 306 23.34 -4.07 3.30
C ARG A 306 22.81 -2.65 3.09
N ALA A 307 21.88 -2.43 2.15
CA ALA A 307 21.29 -1.11 1.89
C ALA A 307 20.42 -0.59 3.05
N TRP A 308 19.70 -1.49 3.74
CA TRP A 308 18.90 -1.15 4.93
C TRP A 308 19.77 -0.81 6.13
N ILE A 309 20.90 -1.51 6.25
CA ILE A 309 21.92 -1.24 7.26
C ILE A 309 22.51 0.15 7.04
N ALA A 310 22.88 0.50 5.81
CA ALA A 310 23.39 1.82 5.45
C ALA A 310 22.35 2.94 5.74
N GLY A 311 21.07 2.72 5.42
CA GLY A 311 20.00 3.67 5.73
C GLY A 311 19.78 3.86 7.24
N SER A 312 19.84 2.77 8.01
CA SER A 312 19.76 2.83 9.48
C SER A 312 20.96 3.58 10.06
N LEU A 313 22.16 3.34 9.53
CA LEU A 313 23.38 4.07 9.88
C LEU A 313 23.23 5.57 9.61
N GLY A 314 22.68 5.93 8.45
CA GLY A 314 22.43 7.31 8.04
C GLY A 314 21.48 8.04 8.98
N ILE A 315 20.42 7.40 9.45
CA ILE A 315 19.47 7.98 10.43
C ILE A 315 20.19 8.31 11.75
N HIS A 316 21.12 7.45 12.20
CA HIS A 316 21.90 7.68 13.42
C HIS A 316 22.98 8.78 13.25
N VAL A 317 23.33 9.16 12.02
CA VAL A 317 24.16 10.35 11.70
C VAL A 317 23.31 11.61 11.71
N MET A 318 22.15 11.55 11.05
CA MET A 318 21.31 12.72 10.80
C MET A 318 20.61 13.24 12.05
N HIS A 319 20.21 12.36 12.99
CA HIS A 319 19.51 12.77 14.20
C HIS A 319 20.35 13.63 15.16
N PRO A 320 21.60 13.25 15.53
CA PRO A 320 22.47 14.12 16.36
C PRO A 320 22.79 15.46 15.69
N LEU A 321 23.00 15.48 14.37
CA LEU A 321 23.25 16.72 13.63
C LEU A 321 22.03 17.64 13.56
N ALA A 322 20.84 17.07 13.34
CA ALA A 322 19.58 17.82 13.37
C ALA A 322 19.31 18.42 14.74
N LEU A 323 19.69 17.74 15.82
CA LEU A 323 19.56 18.24 17.19
C LEU A 323 20.57 19.33 17.53
N VAL A 324 21.83 19.20 17.09
CA VAL A 324 22.84 20.26 17.22
C VAL A 324 22.39 21.52 16.50
N ALA A 325 21.84 21.39 15.29
CA ALA A 325 21.29 22.52 14.55
C ALA A 325 20.03 23.12 15.18
N ALA A 326 19.29 22.36 15.99
CA ALA A 326 18.01 22.76 16.58
C ALA A 326 18.13 23.36 17.99
N HIS A 327 19.22 23.09 18.72
CA HIS A 327 19.38 23.43 20.14
C HIS A 327 20.73 24.08 20.47
N ASP A 328 21.38 24.72 19.48
CA ASP A 328 22.68 25.40 19.62
C ASP A 328 23.77 24.50 20.24
N GLY A 329 23.75 23.21 19.89
CA GLY A 329 24.71 22.23 20.38
C GLY A 329 26.10 22.38 19.78
N SER A 330 27.13 21.83 20.43
CA SER A 330 28.45 21.78 19.82
C SER A 330 28.54 20.65 18.78
N VAL A 331 29.17 20.91 17.63
CA VAL A 331 29.43 19.88 16.60
C VAL A 331 30.27 18.73 17.17
N GLY A 332 31.18 19.02 18.12
CA GLY A 332 31.96 18.02 18.84
C GLY A 332 31.09 17.03 19.62
N TRP A 333 29.99 17.50 20.21
CA TRP A 333 29.04 16.65 20.92
C TRP A 333 28.27 15.71 19.98
N ALA A 334 27.76 16.20 18.85
CA ALA A 334 27.11 15.35 17.85
C ALA A 334 28.05 14.28 17.29
N LEU A 335 29.29 14.66 16.99
CA LEU A 335 30.31 13.74 16.50
C LEU A 335 30.71 12.70 17.56
N GLY A 336 30.79 13.10 18.84
CA GLY A 336 31.08 12.21 19.95
C GLY A 336 30.01 11.14 20.15
N LEU A 337 28.73 11.54 20.20
CA LEU A 337 27.61 10.60 20.29
C LEU A 337 27.51 9.69 19.06
N TRP A 338 27.74 10.24 17.88
CA TRP A 338 27.76 9.47 16.64
C TRP A 338 28.88 8.42 16.64
N MET A 339 30.11 8.80 17.01
CA MET A 339 31.24 7.88 17.10
C MET A 339 30.99 6.79 18.13
N LEU A 340 30.45 7.14 19.30
CA LEU A 340 30.13 6.18 20.36
C LEU A 340 29.05 5.18 19.90
N ALA A 341 28.02 5.66 19.21
CA ALA A 341 26.98 4.82 18.61
C ALA A 341 27.55 3.88 17.55
N MET A 342 28.48 4.37 16.72
CA MET A 342 29.10 3.60 15.64
C MET A 342 30.07 2.53 16.15
N VAL A 343 30.97 2.91 17.06
CA VAL A 343 31.94 2.01 17.68
C VAL A 343 31.22 0.95 18.51
N GLY A 344 30.21 1.33 19.30
CA GLY A 344 29.37 0.38 20.03
C GLY A 344 28.67 -0.59 19.09
N GLY A 345 28.13 -0.10 17.96
CA GLY A 345 27.42 -0.92 16.98
C GLY A 345 28.34 -1.91 16.26
N MET A 346 29.54 -1.46 15.87
CA MET A 346 30.56 -2.31 15.25
C MET A 346 31.11 -3.35 16.23
N LEU A 347 31.39 -2.98 17.49
CA LEU A 347 31.91 -3.91 18.49
C LEU A 347 30.91 -5.03 18.79
N VAL A 348 29.62 -4.73 18.96
CA VAL A 348 28.57 -5.75 19.17
C VAL A 348 28.41 -6.66 17.95
N TRP A 349 28.55 -6.11 16.74
CA TRP A 349 28.40 -6.89 15.50
C TRP A 349 29.60 -7.81 15.22
N LEU A 350 30.81 -7.38 15.59
CA LEU A 350 32.04 -8.15 15.40
C LEU A 350 32.31 -9.15 16.53
N TRP A 351 31.65 -9.03 17.69
CA TRP A 351 31.91 -9.88 18.85
C TRP A 351 31.13 -11.22 18.81
N PRO A 352 31.77 -12.38 19.04
CA PRO A 352 31.13 -13.69 18.86
C PRO A 352 30.02 -14.07 19.87
N ASP A 353 30.11 -13.63 21.13
CA ASP A 353 29.20 -14.03 22.24
C ASP A 353 28.70 -12.83 23.08
N ARG A 354 27.45 -12.91 23.57
CA ARG A 354 26.71 -11.90 24.32
C ARG A 354 27.29 -11.59 25.69
N ARG A 355 27.93 -12.57 26.35
CA ARG A 355 28.34 -12.44 27.77
C ARG A 355 29.38 -11.34 28.00
N GLY A 356 30.18 -10.98 26.97
CA GLY A 356 31.15 -9.89 27.02
C GLY A 356 30.72 -8.59 26.32
N ALA A 357 29.91 -8.68 25.26
CA ALA A 357 29.56 -7.54 24.43
C ALA A 357 28.58 -6.55 25.09
N LEU A 358 27.61 -7.07 25.85
CA LEU A 358 26.58 -6.22 26.47
C LEU A 358 27.14 -5.35 27.61
N PRO A 359 27.94 -5.87 28.57
CA PRO A 359 28.58 -5.05 29.59
C PRO A 359 29.54 -4.00 29.01
N LEU A 360 30.27 -4.34 27.93
CA LEU A 360 31.19 -3.40 27.26
C LEU A 360 30.44 -2.29 26.51
N ALA A 361 29.34 -2.62 25.83
CA ALA A 361 28.49 -1.63 25.20
C ALA A 361 27.80 -0.73 26.22
N MET A 362 27.29 -1.30 27.33
CA MET A 362 26.75 -0.53 28.45
C MET A 362 27.81 0.37 29.10
N PHE A 363 29.06 -0.10 29.20
CA PHE A 363 30.20 0.68 29.69
C PHE A 363 30.55 1.82 28.73
N LEU A 364 30.66 1.58 27.42
CA LEU A 364 30.94 2.61 26.42
C LEU A 364 29.85 3.68 26.39
N VAL A 365 28.58 3.26 26.44
CA VAL A 365 27.44 4.18 26.54
C VAL A 365 27.50 4.98 27.85
N GLY A 366 27.66 4.31 29.00
CA GLY A 366 27.75 4.97 30.30
C GLY A 366 28.94 5.94 30.41
N PHE A 367 30.08 5.57 29.82
CA PHE A 367 31.26 6.42 29.72
C PHE A 367 30.99 7.64 28.84
N GLY A 368 30.32 7.46 27.71
CA GLY A 368 29.87 8.58 26.87
C GLY A 368 28.86 9.49 27.57
N THR A 369 27.96 8.94 28.40
CA THR A 369 27.04 9.73 29.23
C THR A 369 27.79 10.66 30.16
N ILE A 370 28.86 10.19 30.80
CA ILE A 370 29.64 10.96 31.77
C ILE A 370 30.54 12.00 31.08
N PHE A 371 31.14 11.64 29.94
CA PHE A 371 32.07 12.53 29.23
C PHE A 371 31.38 13.61 28.39
N PHE A 372 30.19 13.33 27.85
CA PHE A 372 29.49 14.24 26.94
C PHE A 372 28.25 14.91 27.55
N SER A 373 27.93 14.71 28.85
CA SER A 373 26.80 15.39 29.51
C SER A 373 27.03 16.88 29.77
N ALA A 374 28.29 17.31 29.87
CA ALA A 374 28.63 18.70 30.18
C ALA A 374 28.35 19.68 29.02
N ASP A 375 28.33 19.19 27.78
CA ASP A 375 28.12 19.98 26.55
C ASP A 375 26.82 19.58 25.82
N ALA A 376 25.88 18.93 26.50
CA ALA A 376 24.67 18.40 25.88
C ALA A 376 23.70 19.51 25.44
N ALA A 377 23.33 19.49 24.16
CA ALA A 377 22.33 20.39 23.60
C ALA A 377 20.91 19.93 23.99
N GLY A 378 20.08 20.84 24.50
CA GLY A 378 18.69 20.56 24.89
C GLY A 378 18.52 20.08 26.35
N PRO A 379 17.34 19.55 26.72
CA PRO A 379 17.04 19.19 28.10
C PRO A 379 17.97 18.08 28.64
N VAL A 380 18.46 18.24 29.88
CA VAL A 380 19.44 17.34 30.54
C VAL A 380 19.03 15.85 30.52
N TRP A 381 17.72 15.58 30.53
CA TRP A 381 17.19 14.21 30.47
C TRP A 381 17.31 13.55 29.08
N PHE A 382 17.49 14.32 28.01
CA PHE A 382 17.45 13.84 26.64
C PHE A 382 18.68 12.99 26.26
N ALA A 383 19.87 13.41 26.68
CA ALA A 383 21.09 12.63 26.53
C ALA A 383 20.92 11.23 27.16
N SER A 384 20.33 11.16 28.36
CA SER A 384 20.06 9.91 29.06
C SER A 384 19.10 8.99 28.30
N VAL A 385 18.06 9.54 27.65
CA VAL A 385 17.08 8.79 26.84
C VAL A 385 17.70 8.29 25.52
N TYR A 386 18.51 9.12 24.85
CA TYR A 386 19.23 8.73 23.64
C TYR A 386 20.26 7.62 23.93
N LEU A 387 20.95 7.70 25.06
CA LEU A 387 21.90 6.69 25.52
C LEU A 387 21.18 5.39 25.93
N LEU A 388 20.00 5.47 26.54
CA LEU A 388 19.15 4.30 26.80
C LEU A 388 18.70 3.60 25.51
N LYS A 389 18.37 4.36 24.45
CA LYS A 389 18.12 3.81 23.11
C LYS A 389 19.34 3.05 22.59
N LEU A 390 20.54 3.63 22.72
CA LEU A 390 21.78 2.98 22.28
C LEU A 390 21.99 1.64 23.01
N VAL A 391 21.78 1.58 24.32
CA VAL A 391 21.81 0.29 25.08
C VAL A 391 20.79 -0.72 24.53
N GLY A 392 19.56 -0.28 24.22
CA GLY A 392 18.53 -1.10 23.60
C GLY A 392 18.88 -1.59 22.18
N CYS A 393 19.58 -0.76 21.41
CA CYS A 393 20.13 -1.12 20.10
C CYS A 393 21.34 -2.08 20.23
N PHE A 394 22.08 -2.06 21.33
CA PHE A 394 23.24 -2.93 21.59
C PHE A 394 22.89 -4.28 22.23
N SER A 395 21.64 -4.49 22.65
CA SER A 395 21.16 -5.77 23.19
C SER A 395 20.82 -6.81 22.09
N TYR A 396 21.42 -6.67 20.92
CA TYR A 396 21.31 -7.64 19.82
C TYR A 396 21.75 -9.04 20.26
N GLY A 397 21.12 -10.05 19.67
CA GLY A 397 21.53 -11.43 19.81
C GLY A 397 22.64 -11.79 18.85
N THR A 398 23.65 -12.48 19.36
CA THR A 398 24.78 -12.98 18.56
C THR A 398 24.37 -14.14 17.66
N ARG A 399 25.26 -14.48 16.75
CA ARG A 399 25.16 -15.52 15.72
C ARG A 399 24.83 -16.93 16.26
N ALA A 400 24.99 -17.16 17.57
CA ALA A 400 24.75 -18.44 18.23
C ALA A 400 23.26 -18.79 18.41
N ASP A 401 22.33 -17.81 18.39
CA ASP A 401 20.88 -18.08 18.49
C ASP A 401 20.26 -18.53 17.14
N LEU A 402 21.08 -19.04 16.22
CA LEU A 402 20.67 -19.54 14.91
C LEU A 402 20.62 -21.08 14.85
N GLU A 403 21.07 -21.77 15.90
CA GLU A 403 21.15 -23.24 15.98
C GLU A 403 20.14 -23.86 16.97
N GLU A 404 19.32 -23.05 17.65
CA GLU A 404 18.08 -23.46 18.35
C GLU A 404 16.87 -22.81 17.66
#